data_AF-A0A927TBU4-F1
#
_entry.id   AF-A0A927TBU4-F1
#
_cell.length_a   1.000
_cell.length_b   1.000
_cell.length_c   1.000
_cell.angle_alpha   90.00
_cell.angle_beta   90.00
_cell.angle_gamma   90.00
#
_symmetry.space_group_name_H-M   'P 1'
#
loop_
_entity.id
_entity.type
_entity.pdbx_description
1 polymer ?
#
loop_
_entity_poly.entity_id
_entity_poly.type
_entity_poly.pdbx_seq_one_letter_code
_entity_poly.pdbx_strand_id
1 'polypeptide(L)'
;MELSTLNKEFDLVRQATEEKFISLDQVEPSLNFVEEYWITSDRTLGNRRAYFENYTQAEEYAYMLAANRTALNADNKKPFCIYINGKELKVNGHLEEYLAGEFEI
;
A
#
# COMPACT_ATOMS: atom_id res chain seq x y z
N MET A 1 9.90 0.96 -16.50
CA MET A 1 8.70 1.79 -16.69
C MET A 1 9.07 3.25 -16.40
N GLU A 2 8.51 4.22 -17.11
CA GLU A 2 8.69 5.63 -16.72
C GLU A 2 7.90 5.94 -15.44
N LEU A 3 8.42 6.78 -14.54
CA LEU A 3 7.76 7.16 -13.28
C LEU A 3 6.34 7.69 -13.50
N SER A 4 6.13 8.43 -14.60
CA SER A 4 4.82 8.95 -15.01
C SER A 4 3.78 7.85 -15.30
N THR A 5 4.23 6.69 -15.77
CA THR A 5 3.36 5.54 -16.07
C THR A 5 3.09 4.75 -14.79
N LEU A 6 4.10 4.58 -13.96
CA LEU A 6 4.00 3.89 -12.67
C LEU A 6 3.08 4.63 -11.69
N ASN A 7 3.14 5.97 -11.67
CA ASN A 7 2.25 6.79 -10.86
C ASN A 7 0.78 6.64 -11.31
N LYS A 8 0.53 6.67 -12.62
CA LYS A 8 -0.83 6.41 -13.16
C LYS A 8 -1.33 5.01 -12.82
N GLU A 9 -0.46 4.01 -12.87
CA GLU A 9 -0.82 2.64 -12.49
C GLU A 9 -1.20 2.57 -11.00
N PHE A 10 -0.42 3.20 -10.13
CA PHE A 10 -0.71 3.30 -8.71
C PHE A 10 -2.06 3.95 -8.44
N ASP A 11 -2.33 5.11 -9.04
CA ASP A 11 -3.60 5.83 -8.89
C ASP A 11 -4.80 4.98 -9.37
N LEU A 12 -4.66 4.34 -10.52
CA LEU A 12 -5.71 3.48 -11.08
C LEU A 12 -6.02 2.27 -10.20
N VAL A 13 -4.99 1.62 -9.66
CA VAL A 13 -5.15 0.46 -8.78
C VAL A 13 -5.79 0.90 -7.45
N ARG A 14 -5.40 2.05 -6.89
CA ARG A 14 -6.01 2.60 -5.68
C ARG A 14 -7.46 2.97 -5.89
N GLN A 15 -7.79 3.68 -6.97
CA GLN A 15 -9.17 4.04 -7.28
C GLN A 15 -10.07 2.79 -7.42
N ALA A 16 -9.61 1.78 -8.18
CA ALA A 16 -10.34 0.52 -8.32
C ALA A 16 -10.48 -0.24 -6.99
N THR A 17 -9.59 0.03 -6.03
CA THR A 17 -9.66 -0.53 -4.68
C THR A 17 -10.71 0.17 -3.84
N GLU A 18 -10.68 1.49 -3.81
CA GLU A 18 -11.63 2.31 -3.05
C GLU A 18 -13.07 2.07 -3.51
N GLU A 19 -13.31 2.01 -4.83
CA GLU A 19 -14.64 1.72 -5.39
C GLU A 19 -15.18 0.35 -4.92
N LYS A 20 -14.32 -0.68 -4.92
CA LYS A 20 -14.69 -2.00 -4.41
C LYS A 20 -14.95 -1.98 -2.91
N PHE A 21 -14.15 -1.24 -2.15
CA PHE A 21 -14.37 -1.14 -0.71
C PHE A 21 -15.70 -0.46 -0.39
N ILE A 22 -16.02 0.67 -1.02
CA ILE A 22 -17.30 1.37 -0.85
C ILE A 22 -18.47 0.41 -1.11
N SER A 23 -18.38 -0.42 -2.15
CA SER A 23 -19.43 -1.40 -2.44
C SER A 23 -19.58 -2.48 -1.36
N LEU A 24 -18.48 -2.88 -0.72
CA LEU A 24 -18.48 -3.91 0.32
C LEU A 24 -18.88 -3.35 1.69
N ASP A 25 -18.47 -2.12 2.01
CA ASP A 25 -18.83 -1.40 3.23
C ASP A 25 -20.34 -1.15 3.35
N GLN A 26 -21.03 -0.96 2.23
CA GLN A 26 -22.50 -0.89 2.19
C GLN A 26 -23.19 -2.20 2.60
N VAL A 27 -22.51 -3.33 2.46
CA VAL A 27 -23.02 -4.67 2.80
C VAL A 27 -22.55 -5.11 4.18
N GLU A 28 -21.29 -4.82 4.52
CA GLU A 28 -20.64 -5.18 5.79
C GLU A 28 -19.87 -3.97 6.35
N PRO A 29 -20.52 -3.11 7.15
CA PRO A 29 -19.91 -1.88 7.68
C PRO A 29 -18.79 -2.12 8.70
N SER A 30 -18.65 -3.36 9.18
CA SER A 30 -17.57 -3.73 10.10
C SER A 30 -16.30 -4.18 9.37
N LEU A 31 -16.35 -4.29 8.04
CA LEU A 31 -15.24 -4.77 7.24
C LEU A 31 -14.09 -3.76 7.22
N ASN A 32 -12.91 -4.24 7.60
CA ASN A 32 -11.66 -3.51 7.51
C ASN A 32 -10.80 -4.12 6.41
N PHE A 33 -9.95 -3.32 5.78
CA PHE A 33 -9.02 -3.81 4.79
C PHE A 33 -7.66 -3.15 4.93
N VAL A 34 -6.63 -3.93 4.59
CA VAL A 34 -5.25 -3.51 4.54
C VAL A 34 -4.77 -3.63 3.11
N GLU A 35 -4.12 -2.58 2.64
CA GLU A 35 -3.49 -2.52 1.34
C GLU A 35 -2.00 -2.34 1.52
N GLU A 36 -1.23 -3.01 0.68
CA GLU A 36 0.22 -2.90 0.63
C GLU A 36 0.61 -2.63 -0.82
N TYR A 37 1.44 -1.61 -1.03
CA TYR A 37 1.99 -1.26 -2.33
C TYR A 37 3.51 -1.15 -2.21
N TRP A 38 4.24 -1.60 -3.23
CA TRP A 38 5.70 -1.53 -3.24
C TRP A 38 6.26 -1.57 -4.65
N ILE A 39 7.51 -1.13 -4.80
CA ILE A 39 8.26 -1.28 -6.03
C ILE A 39 9.06 -2.57 -6.01
N THR A 40 8.85 -3.41 -7.01
CA THR A 40 9.59 -4.65 -7.22
C THR A 40 10.96 -4.39 -7.84
N SER A 41 11.85 -5.39 -7.81
CA SER A 41 13.20 -5.26 -8.38
C SER A 41 13.22 -5.01 -9.89
N ASP A 42 12.17 -5.41 -10.62
CA ASP A 42 11.97 -5.13 -12.05
C ASP A 42 11.30 -3.76 -12.31
N ARG A 43 11.18 -2.90 -11.28
CA ARG A 43 10.58 -1.56 -11.35
C ARG A 43 9.12 -1.57 -11.81
N THR A 44 8.37 -2.54 -11.31
CA THR A 44 6.91 -2.63 -11.48
C THR A 44 6.21 -2.41 -10.14
N LEU A 45 4.91 -2.11 -10.19
CA LEU A 45 4.10 -1.93 -8.98
C LEU A 45 3.63 -3.29 -8.48
N GLY A 46 4.08 -3.68 -7.29
CA GLY A 46 3.48 -4.78 -6.55
C GLY A 46 2.37 -4.26 -5.65
N ASN A 47 1.27 -5.00 -5.57
CA ASN A 47 0.18 -4.70 -4.66
C ASN A 47 -0.39 -5.97 -3.99
N ARG A 48 -0.89 -5.83 -2.77
CA ARG A 48 -1.58 -6.87 -2.02
C ARG A 48 -2.74 -6.27 -1.24
N ARG A 49 -3.78 -7.07 -1.02
CA ARG A 49 -4.93 -6.73 -0.17
C ARG A 49 -5.31 -7.86 0.77
N ALA A 50 -5.73 -7.50 1.97
CA ALA A 50 -6.33 -8.41 2.93
C ALA A 50 -7.55 -7.75 3.59
N TYR A 51 -8.53 -8.57 3.97
CA TYR A 51 -9.79 -8.14 4.59
C TYR A 51 -9.90 -8.73 6.00
N PHE A 52 -10.46 -7.98 6.93
CA PHE A 52 -10.56 -8.33 8.34
C PHE A 52 -11.90 -7.87 8.92
N GLU A 53 -12.51 -8.70 9.75
CA GLU A 53 -13.73 -8.35 10.48
C GLU A 53 -13.44 -7.46 11.71
N ASN A 54 -12.19 -7.41 12.15
CA ASN A 54 -11.77 -6.64 13.32
C ASN A 54 -10.63 -5.68 12.97
N TYR A 55 -10.79 -4.41 13.33
CA TYR A 55 -9.79 -3.36 13.12
C TYR A 55 -8.45 -3.68 13.79
N THR A 56 -8.44 -4.23 15.02
CA THR A 56 -7.21 -4.60 15.72
C THR A 56 -6.42 -5.64 14.94
N GLN A 57 -7.09 -6.63 14.34
CA GLN A 57 -6.41 -7.63 13.50
C GLN A 57 -5.85 -7.00 12.21
N ALA A 58 -6.58 -6.08 11.59
CA ALA A 58 -6.10 -5.33 10.44
C ALA A 58 -4.85 -4.50 10.79
N GLU A 59 -4.87 -3.83 11.94
CA GLU A 59 -3.77 -3.03 12.43
C GLU A 59 -2.52 -3.87 12.74
N GLU A 60 -2.67 -4.98 13.47
CA GLU A 60 -1.57 -5.93 13.74
C GLU A 60 -0.95 -6.47 12.45
N TYR A 61 -1.81 -6.82 11.48
CA TYR A 61 -1.36 -7.29 10.17
C TYR A 61 -0.58 -6.21 9.40
N ALA A 62 -1.09 -4.97 9.40
CA ALA A 62 -0.44 -3.84 8.75
C ALA A 62 0.94 -3.53 9.35
N TYR A 63 1.07 -3.54 10.68
CA TYR A 63 2.36 -3.35 11.34
C TYR A 63 3.34 -4.50 11.07
N MET A 64 2.85 -5.74 11.00
CA MET A 64 3.67 -6.89 10.61
C MET A 64 4.21 -6.74 9.18
N LEU A 65 3.38 -6.31 8.23
CA LEU A 65 3.82 -6.03 6.86
C LEU A 65 4.85 -4.90 6.82
N ALA A 66 4.61 -3.81 7.56
CA ALA A 66 5.54 -2.69 7.63
C ALA A 66 6.91 -3.11 8.18
N ALA A 67 6.92 -3.89 9.26
CA ALA A 67 8.14 -4.42 9.87
C ALA A 67 8.91 -5.31 8.88
N ASN A 68 8.19 -6.19 8.17
CA ASN A 68 8.79 -7.05 7.15
C ASN A 68 9.43 -6.23 6.01
N ARG A 69 8.69 -5.25 5.47
CA ARG A 69 9.20 -4.38 4.41
C ARG A 69 10.40 -3.56 4.86
N THR A 70 10.33 -2.99 6.05
CA THR A 70 11.45 -2.24 6.64
C THR A 70 12.69 -3.12 6.76
N ALA A 71 12.53 -4.36 7.24
CA ALA A 71 13.64 -5.32 7.33
C ALA A 71 14.23 -5.69 5.96
N LEU A 72 13.39 -5.81 4.93
CA LEU A 72 13.81 -6.10 3.56
C LEU A 72 14.37 -4.88 2.80
N ASN A 73 14.11 -3.67 3.31
CA ASN A 73 14.51 -2.38 2.74
C ASN A 73 15.70 -1.76 3.48
N ALA A 74 16.64 -2.58 3.96
CA ALA A 74 17.80 -2.11 4.73
C ALA A 74 18.73 -1.15 3.96
N ASP A 75 18.67 -1.17 2.63
CA ASP A 75 19.41 -0.29 1.72
C ASP A 75 18.58 0.92 1.25
N ASN A 76 17.35 1.09 1.75
CA ASN A 76 16.37 2.08 1.30
C ASN A 76 16.01 2.00 -0.20
N LYS A 77 16.24 0.86 -0.86
CA LYS A 77 16.01 0.73 -2.31
C LYS A 77 14.67 0.11 -2.73
N LYS A 78 13.79 -0.15 -1.77
CA LYS A 78 12.52 -0.85 -1.96
C LYS A 78 11.39 -0.04 -1.33
N PRO A 79 11.01 1.07 -1.98
CA PRO A 79 9.94 1.90 -1.46
C PRO A 79 8.62 1.12 -1.39
N PHE A 80 7.85 1.39 -0.34
CA PHE A 80 6.57 0.76 -0.05
C PHE A 80 5.64 1.74 0.70
N CYS A 81 4.34 1.46 0.69
CA CYS A 81 3.39 2.10 1.60
C CYS A 81 2.29 1.10 1.96
N ILE A 82 1.63 1.35 3.09
CA ILE A 82 0.59 0.48 3.62
C ILE A 82 -0.58 1.36 4.03
N TYR A 83 -1.80 0.97 3.64
CA TYR A 83 -3.02 1.66 4.02
C TYR A 83 -3.92 0.74 4.85
N ILE A 84 -4.63 1.31 5.81
CA ILE A 84 -5.75 0.66 6.52
C ILE A 84 -6.98 1.49 6.22
N ASN A 85 -7.99 0.88 5.62
CA ASN A 85 -9.22 1.57 5.23
C ASN A 85 -8.97 2.85 4.40
N GLY A 86 -8.00 2.80 3.48
CA GLY A 86 -7.56 3.95 2.67
C GLY A 86 -6.71 5.00 3.40
N LYS A 87 -6.47 4.85 4.71
CA LYS A 87 -5.58 5.74 5.48
C LYS A 87 -4.18 5.16 5.55
N GLU A 88 -3.19 5.95 5.15
CA GLU A 88 -1.80 5.50 5.17
C GLU A 88 -1.32 5.28 6.62
N LEU A 89 -0.63 4.18 6.83
CA LEU A 89 0.08 3.90 8.06
C LEU A 89 1.34 4.78 8.11
N LYS A 90 1.62 5.38 9.26
CA LYS A 90 2.82 6.22 9.46
C LYS A 90 4.09 5.36 9.57
N VAL A 91 4.57 4.85 8.43
CA VAL A 91 5.78 4.03 8.32
C VAL A 91 6.71 4.63 7.29
N ASN A 92 8.03 4.53 7.53
CA ASN A 92 9.03 5.18 6.67
C ASN A 92 9.27 4.37 5.38
N GLY A 93 8.30 4.43 4.47
CA GLY A 93 8.27 3.61 3.27
C GLY A 93 8.63 4.32 1.97
N HIS A 94 8.60 5.66 1.93
CA HIS A 94 9.07 6.51 0.82
C HIS A 94 8.43 6.22 -0.57
N LEU A 95 7.30 5.49 -0.66
CA LEU A 95 6.69 5.19 -1.96
C LEU A 95 6.09 6.41 -2.65
N GLU A 96 5.35 7.23 -1.91
CA GLU A 96 4.75 8.45 -2.49
C GLU A 96 5.85 9.42 -2.97
N GLU A 97 6.92 9.56 -2.20
CA GLU A 97 8.09 10.38 -2.55
C GLU A 97 8.82 9.85 -3.80
N TYR A 98 8.93 8.52 -3.95
CA TYR A 98 9.49 7.90 -5.15
C TYR A 98 8.61 8.15 -6.39
N LEU A 99 7.29 8.03 -6.25
CA LEU A 99 6.34 8.29 -7.34
C LEU A 99 6.30 9.77 -7.73
N ALA A 100 6.54 10.67 -6.78
CA ALA A 100 6.68 12.11 -7.00
C ALA A 100 8.04 12.50 -7.63
N GLY A 101 9.02 11.58 -7.64
CA GLY A 101 10.38 11.84 -8.10
C GLY A 101 11.22 12.63 -7.10
N GLU A 102 10.78 12.73 -5.85
CA GLU A 102 11.52 13.37 -4.74
C GLU A 102 12.52 12.41 -4.08
N PHE A 103 12.37 11.11 -4.36
CA PHE A 103 13.22 10.04 -3.87
C PHE A 103 13.78 9.20 -5.04
N GLU A 104 15.09 8.94 -5.04
CA GLU A 104 15.77 8.11 -6.04
C GLU A 104 16.35 6.83 -5.43
N ILE A 105 16.28 5.72 -6.19
CA ILE A 105 16.68 4.36 -5.78
C ILE A 105 18.01 3.95 -6.43
#